data_AF-A0A820PF93-F1
#
_entry.id   AF-A0A820PF93-F1
#
_cell.length_a   1.000
_cell.length_b   1.000
_cell.length_c   1.000
_cell.angle_alpha   90.00
_cell.angle_beta   90.00
_cell.angle_gamma   90.00
#
_symmetry.space_group_name_H-M   'P 1'
#
loop_
_entity.id
_entity.type
_entity.pdbx_description
1 polymer ?
#
loop_
_entity_poly.entity_id
_entity_poly.type
_entity_poly.pdbx_seq_one_letter_code
_entity_poly.pdbx_strand_id
1 'polypeptide(L)'
;TVELTCGDRGEDPLQNMWFYTKVCPNKATRISKEQVSTLLPQTFRERNIRLYCKIRDQHICSIVRYGFKEFCIAKGYAIPKVHFEK
;
A
#
# COMPACT_ATOMS: atom_id res chain seq x y z
N THR A 1 -5.29 -5.24 -11.28
CA THR A 1 -4.55 -5.04 -10.02
C THR A 1 -3.71 -3.80 -10.14
N VAL A 2 -3.64 -2.98 -9.10
CA VAL A 2 -2.88 -1.73 -9.08
C VAL A 2 -1.74 -1.87 -8.06
N GLU A 3 -0.54 -1.40 -8.41
CA GLU A 3 0.59 -1.32 -7.49
C GLU A 3 0.69 0.11 -6.96
N LEU A 4 0.81 0.24 -5.64
CA LEU A 4 1.01 1.51 -4.97
C LEU A 4 2.40 1.49 -4.34
N THR A 5 3.22 2.47 -4.69
CA THR A 5 4.58 2.61 -4.20
C THR A 5 4.84 4.01 -3.71
N CYS A 6 5.65 4.15 -2.66
CA CYS A 6 6.24 5.42 -2.30
C CYS A 6 7.43 5.66 -3.25
N GLY A 7 7.21 6.41 -4.34
CA GLY A 7 8.19 6.61 -5.41
C GLY A 7 8.28 5.41 -6.39
N ASP A 8 9.37 5.32 -7.12
CA ASP A 8 9.43 4.49 -8.34
C ASP A 8 9.79 3.01 -8.10
N ARG A 9 10.32 2.65 -6.93
CA ARG A 9 10.85 1.30 -6.65
C ARG A 9 10.26 0.59 -5.42
N GLY A 10 9.45 1.28 -4.62
CA GLY A 10 8.91 0.69 -3.38
C GLY A 10 9.94 0.48 -2.27
N GLU A 11 11.10 1.15 -2.39
CA GLU A 11 12.14 1.23 -1.37
C GLU A 11 11.84 2.39 -0.42
N ASP A 12 12.42 2.37 0.79
CA ASP A 12 12.34 3.51 1.70
C ASP A 12 13.03 4.72 1.06
N PRO A 13 12.31 5.81 0.75
CA PRO A 13 12.89 6.97 0.09
C PRO A 13 13.98 7.62 0.95
N LEU A 14 13.93 7.49 2.28
CA LEU A 14 14.92 8.08 3.19
C LEU A 14 16.32 7.47 2.98
N GLN A 15 16.41 6.20 2.57
CA GLN A 15 17.67 5.51 2.30
C GLN A 15 18.44 6.11 1.11
N ASN A 16 17.78 6.90 0.26
CA ASN A 16 18.41 7.54 -0.90
C ASN A 16 18.55 9.07 -0.75
N MET A 17 18.16 9.63 0.41
CA MET A 17 18.23 11.07 0.67
C MET A 17 19.44 11.47 1.53
N TRP A 18 19.99 12.65 1.25
CA TRP A 18 21.01 13.30 2.05
C TRP A 18 20.44 14.56 2.68
N PHE A 19 20.78 14.79 3.95
CA PHE A 19 20.33 15.93 4.73
C PHE A 19 21.53 16.74 5.20
N TYR A 20 21.30 17.98 5.62
CA TYR A 20 22.28 18.80 6.30
C TYR A 20 21.65 19.40 7.56
N THR A 21 22.48 19.75 8.54
CA THR A 21 22.01 20.47 9.73
C THR A 21 22.25 21.96 9.54
N LYS A 22 21.43 22.80 10.19
CA LYS A 22 21.62 24.26 10.18
C LYS A 22 23.02 24.67 10.65
N VAL A 23 23.60 23.91 11.59
CA VAL A 23 24.93 24.16 12.15
C VAL A 23 26.05 23.84 11.15
N CYS A 24 25.87 22.79 10.34
CA CYS A 24 26.87 22.35 9.36
C CYS A 24 26.23 22.13 7.98
N PRO A 25 25.88 23.21 7.25
CA PRO A 25 25.15 23.10 5.98
C PRO A 25 25.93 22.41 4.86
N ASN A 26 27.28 22.45 4.92
CA ASN A 26 28.14 21.83 3.91
C ASN A 26 28.43 20.34 4.19
N LYS A 27 27.85 19.76 5.25
CA LYS A 27 28.05 18.36 5.62
C LYS A 27 26.78 17.56 5.35
N ALA A 28 26.86 16.68 4.36
CA ALA A 28 25.81 15.71 4.09
C ALA A 28 25.78 14.62 5.19
N THR A 29 24.59 14.32 5.69
CA THR A 29 24.33 13.24 6.65
C THR A 29 23.14 12.40 6.20
N ARG A 30 23.12 11.14 6.62
CA ARG A 30 21.93 10.28 6.54
C ARG A 30 21.11 10.42 7.81
N ILE A 31 19.81 10.22 7.68
CA ILE A 31 18.87 10.09 8.81
C ILE A 31 18.25 8.70 8.68
N SER A 32 18.44 7.88 9.72
CA SER A 32 17.83 6.55 9.80
C SER A 32 16.35 6.65 10.18
N LYS A 33 15.56 5.64 9.82
CA LYS A 33 14.11 5.64 10.08
C LYS A 33 13.78 5.79 11.57
N GLU A 34 14.62 5.19 12.41
CA GLU A 34 14.51 5.20 13.87
C GLU A 34 14.68 6.61 14.44
N GLN A 35 15.43 7.47 13.76
CA GLN A 35 15.63 8.87 14.15
C GLN A 35 14.48 9.79 13.72
N VAL A 36 13.58 9.33 12.83
CA VAL A 36 12.46 10.14 12.35
C VAL A 36 11.22 9.88 13.21
N SER A 37 10.73 8.64 13.21
CA SER A 37 9.57 8.24 14.02
C SER A 37 9.33 6.73 13.94
N THR A 38 8.92 6.13 15.06
CA THR A 38 8.46 4.74 15.14
C THR A 38 7.11 4.51 14.45
N LEU A 39 6.37 5.57 14.13
CA LEU A 39 5.06 5.51 13.47
C LEU A 39 5.15 5.44 11.93
N LEU A 40 6.35 5.49 11.36
CA LEU A 40 6.51 5.45 9.91
C LEU A 40 6.18 4.06 9.31
N PRO A 41 5.53 4.02 8.13
CA PRO A 41 5.24 2.77 7.42
C PRO A 41 6.49 1.90 7.26
N GLN A 42 6.37 0.60 7.54
CA GLN A 42 7.44 -0.36 7.27
C GLN A 42 7.47 -0.82 5.81
N THR A 43 6.33 -0.74 5.14
CA THR A 43 6.15 -1.18 3.77
C THR A 43 5.90 0.03 2.88
N PHE A 44 6.70 0.15 1.81
CA PHE A 44 6.61 1.25 0.84
C PHE A 44 6.06 0.79 -0.51
N ARG A 45 5.60 -0.46 -0.60
CA ARG A 45 4.97 -1.07 -1.77
C ARG A 45 3.83 -1.98 -1.37
N GLU A 46 2.66 -1.74 -1.94
CA GLU A 46 1.48 -2.59 -1.74
C GLU A 46 0.77 -2.84 -3.07
N ARG A 47 -0.02 -3.92 -3.09
CA ARG A 47 -0.75 -4.34 -4.29
C ARG A 47 -2.24 -4.44 -3.99
N ASN A 48 -3.03 -3.63 -4.68
CA ASN A 48 -4.48 -3.59 -4.54
C ASN A 48 -5.17 -4.37 -5.64
N ILE A 49 -5.93 -5.39 -5.25
CA ILE A 49 -6.79 -6.18 -6.14
C ILE A 49 -8.20 -5.63 -6.03
N ARG A 50 -8.74 -5.13 -7.15
CA ARG A 50 -10.11 -4.61 -7.24
C ARG A 50 -10.89 -5.45 -8.24
N LEU A 51 -12.14 -5.77 -7.91
CA LEU A 51 -13.05 -6.50 -8.77
C LEU A 51 -14.29 -5.64 -9.00
N TYR A 52 -14.68 -5.51 -10.27
CA TYR A 52 -15.84 -4.73 -10.70
C TYR A 52 -16.84 -5.65 -11.37
N CYS A 53 -18.11 -5.60 -10.92
CA CYS A 53 -19.21 -6.27 -11.58
C CYS A 53 -19.97 -5.25 -12.44
N LYS A 54 -20.11 -5.51 -13.74
CA LYS A 54 -20.91 -4.64 -14.64
C LYS A 54 -22.42 -4.78 -14.38
N ILE A 55 -22.84 -5.93 -13.87
CA ILE A 55 -24.24 -6.22 -13.58
C ILE A 55 -24.57 -5.68 -12.20
N ARG A 56 -25.65 -4.90 -12.09
CA ARG A 56 -26.11 -4.29 -10.83
C ARG A 56 -27.12 -5.13 -10.06
N ASP A 57 -27.46 -6.30 -10.57
CA ASP A 57 -28.31 -7.26 -9.88
C ASP A 57 -27.67 -7.70 -8.55
N GLN A 58 -28.45 -7.65 -7.47
CA GLN A 58 -27.97 -7.87 -6.12
C GLN A 58 -27.57 -9.33 -5.88
N HIS A 59 -28.28 -10.28 -6.48
CA HIS A 59 -27.99 -11.70 -6.35
C HIS A 59 -26.68 -12.04 -7.07
N ILE A 60 -26.48 -11.53 -8.28
CA ILE A 60 -25.23 -11.68 -9.03
C ILE A 60 -24.07 -11.02 -8.27
N CYS A 61 -24.27 -9.81 -7.75
CA CYS A 61 -23.26 -9.15 -6.90
C CYS A 61 -22.88 -10.00 -5.68
N SER A 62 -23.84 -10.68 -5.06
CA SER A 62 -23.61 -11.56 -3.90
C SER A 62 -22.73 -12.77 -4.27
N ILE A 63 -23.05 -13.46 -5.37
CA ILE A 63 -22.27 -14.60 -5.86
C ILE A 63 -20.84 -14.18 -6.19
N VAL A 64 -20.69 -13.06 -6.90
CA VAL A 64 -19.38 -12.53 -7.29
C VAL A 64 -18.54 -12.17 -6.05
N ARG A 65 -19.15 -11.57 -5.02
CA ARG A 65 -18.48 -11.27 -3.74
C ARG A 65 -18.02 -12.54 -3.04
N TYR A 66 -18.89 -13.56 -2.98
CA TYR A 66 -18.54 -14.84 -2.36
C TYR A 66 -17.37 -15.51 -3.10
N GLY A 67 -17.47 -15.63 -4.42
CA GLY A 67 -16.39 -16.22 -5.24
C GLY A 67 -15.07 -15.45 -5.11
N PHE A 68 -15.11 -14.12 -5.03
CA PHE A 68 -13.90 -13.33 -4.82
C PHE A 68 -13.28 -13.55 -3.44
N LYS A 69 -14.11 -13.70 -2.39
CA LYS A 69 -13.64 -14.02 -1.05
C LYS A 69 -12.94 -15.39 -1.01
N GLU A 70 -13.56 -16.42 -1.59
CA GLU A 70 -12.97 -17.76 -1.67
C GLU A 70 -11.65 -17.75 -2.46
N PHE A 71 -11.60 -17.01 -3.57
CA PHE A 71 -10.36 -16.79 -4.32
C PHE A 71 -9.25 -16.16 -3.46
N CYS A 72 -9.56 -15.12 -2.68
CA CYS A 72 -8.58 -14.49 -1.79
C CYS A 72 -8.08 -15.46 -0.72
N ILE A 73 -8.97 -16.25 -0.09
CA ILE A 73 -8.59 -17.25 0.92
C ILE A 73 -7.68 -18.31 0.30
N ALA A 74 -8.05 -18.87 -0.85
CA ALA A 74 -7.26 -19.89 -1.54
C ALA A 74 -5.87 -19.40 -1.98
N LYS A 75 -5.71 -18.09 -2.23
CA LYS A 75 -4.42 -17.47 -2.58
C LYS A 75 -3.64 -16.93 -1.38
N GLY A 76 -4.19 -17.01 -0.17
CA GLY A 76 -3.58 -16.44 1.04
C GLY A 76 -3.56 -14.90 1.05
N TYR A 77 -4.47 -14.26 0.30
CA TYR A 77 -4.60 -12.81 0.30
C TYR A 77 -5.44 -12.32 1.47
N ALA A 78 -5.26 -11.03 1.82
CA ALA A 78 -6.09 -10.38 2.81
C ALA A 78 -7.57 -10.44 2.40
N ILE A 79 -8.44 -10.76 3.37
CA ILE A 79 -9.88 -10.83 3.14
C ILE A 79 -10.38 -9.41 2.79
N PRO A 80 -11.09 -9.24 1.66
CA PRO A 80 -11.46 -7.93 1.16
C PRO A 80 -12.45 -7.23 2.11
N LYS A 81 -12.12 -5.99 2.52
CA LYS A 81 -13.04 -5.09 3.22
C LYS A 81 -13.91 -4.38 2.19
N VAL A 82 -15.18 -4.77 2.09
CA VAL A 82 -16.12 -4.21 1.11
C VAL A 82 -16.41 -2.75 1.47
N HIS A 83 -16.01 -1.81 0.62
CA HIS A 83 -16.39 -0.40 0.73
C HIS A 83 -17.51 -0.13 -0.29
N PHE A 84 -18.64 0.37 0.20
CA PHE A 84 -19.76 0.78 -0.65
C PHE A 84 -19.58 2.26 -1.00
N GLU A 85 -19.26 2.56 -2.25
CA GLU A 85 -19.56 3.88 -2.79
C GLU A 85 -21.06 3.89 -3.14
N LYS A 86 -21.82 4.74 -2.46
CA LYS A 86 -23.24 5.00 -2.74
C LYS A 86 -23.37 5.90 -3.96
#